data_AF-A0A520ILP8-F1
#
_entry.id   AF-A0A520ILP8-F1
#
_cell.length_a   1.000
_cell.length_b   1.000
_cell.length_c   1.000
_cell.angle_alpha   90.00
_cell.angle_beta   90.00
_cell.angle_gamma   90.00
#
_symmetry.space_group_name_H-M   'P 1'
#
loop_
_entity.id
_entity.type
_entity.pdbx_description
1 polymer ?
#
loop_
_entity_poly.entity_id
_entity_poly.type
_entity_poly.pdbx_seq_one_letter_code
_entity_poly.pdbx_strand_id
1 'polypeptide(L)'
;YYLTADERVGDLMRDLLTSDQTLQQVEIGRKVPGAKKPVLPTGTIEMTFGTTWCPLAAAWLTEWERTGDSRWRDRIVAGLDSIGRLPHGWMTGSAPFDLASGRFIDQNRGIRLSHLNAVFGAVEVSSELVRLLDVPRYRTAWLDYCRWYNAPQADYLAKFGAPFGPRNLREAHSRLTAYVAHETQDMTLAARAAGEFLSGDAGLGTWPTDPRHTEGHVTEWPGVSTNASAQWGLAAIQCLALIPEALDRATIQSPAALGERRVGDVGRD
;
A
#
# COMPACT_ATOMS: atom_id res chain seq x y z
N TYR A 1 -20.59 -1.09 2.68
CA TYR A 1 -21.59 -0.63 3.66
C TYR A 1 -22.42 0.53 3.12
N TYR A 2 -21.84 1.68 2.77
CA TYR A 2 -22.62 2.88 2.40
C TYR A 2 -23.60 2.72 1.22
N LEU A 3 -23.36 1.76 0.31
CA LEU A 3 -24.30 1.46 -0.77
C LEU A 3 -25.56 0.73 -0.32
N THR A 4 -25.50 -0.03 0.78
CA THR A 4 -26.58 -0.93 1.21
C THR A 4 -27.16 -0.57 2.58
N ALA A 5 -26.39 0.14 3.42
CA ALA A 5 -26.68 0.36 4.83
C ALA A 5 -26.97 -0.94 5.63
N ASP A 6 -26.50 -2.09 5.13
CA ASP A 6 -26.76 -3.40 5.74
C ASP A 6 -26.27 -3.45 7.20
N GLU A 7 -27.21 -3.66 8.12
CA GLU A 7 -26.96 -3.60 9.56
C GLU A 7 -25.95 -4.67 9.99
N ARG A 8 -25.97 -5.86 9.36
CA ARG A 8 -25.05 -6.95 9.70
C ARG A 8 -23.61 -6.61 9.33
N VAL A 9 -23.37 -6.02 8.16
CA VAL A 9 -22.07 -5.46 7.79
C VAL A 9 -21.68 -4.35 8.76
N GLY A 10 -22.66 -3.55 9.20
CA GLY A 10 -22.49 -2.56 10.25
C GLY A 10 -21.93 -3.11 11.57
N ASP A 11 -22.46 -4.24 12.04
CA ASP A 11 -21.97 -4.95 13.23
C ASP A 11 -20.56 -5.49 13.02
N LEU A 12 -20.31 -6.15 11.88
CA LEU A 12 -18.99 -6.72 11.57
C LEU A 12 -17.89 -5.65 11.54
N MET A 13 -18.17 -4.45 11.01
CA MET A 13 -17.20 -3.35 11.05
C MET A 13 -16.94 -2.85 12.47
N ARG A 14 -17.95 -2.85 13.35
CA ARG A 14 -17.81 -2.44 14.76
C ARG A 14 -16.96 -3.44 15.55
N ASP A 15 -17.09 -4.73 15.26
CA ASP A 15 -16.27 -5.79 15.87
C ASP A 15 -14.77 -5.62 15.58
N LEU A 16 -14.40 -4.95 14.49
CA LEU A 16 -13.00 -4.75 14.09
C LEU A 16 -12.27 -3.65 14.89
N LEU A 17 -13.00 -2.75 15.57
CA LEU A 17 -12.44 -1.51 16.12
C LEU A 17 -11.31 -1.71 17.14
N THR A 18 -11.33 -2.84 17.84
CA THR A 18 -10.36 -3.21 18.89
C THR A 18 -9.49 -4.40 18.50
N SER A 19 -9.40 -4.72 17.21
CA SER A 19 -8.58 -5.85 16.71
C SER A 19 -7.09 -5.66 17.01
N ASP A 20 -6.65 -4.42 17.24
CA ASP A 20 -5.30 -4.10 17.69
C ASP A 20 -4.95 -4.72 19.05
N GLN A 21 -5.94 -4.91 19.93
CA GLN A 21 -5.72 -5.48 21.27
C GLN A 21 -5.16 -6.91 21.22
N THR A 22 -5.55 -7.71 20.21
CA THR A 22 -5.05 -9.07 20.01
C THR A 22 -3.53 -9.11 19.77
N LEU A 23 -2.96 -8.04 19.21
CA LEU A 23 -1.53 -7.97 18.89
C LEU A 23 -0.64 -7.80 20.14
N GLN A 24 -1.23 -7.56 21.31
CA GLN A 24 -0.50 -7.65 22.59
C GLN A 24 -0.06 -9.09 22.89
N GLN A 25 -0.79 -10.07 22.37
CA GLN A 25 -0.54 -11.50 22.60
C GLN A 25 -0.02 -12.22 21.36
N VAL A 26 -0.27 -11.67 20.17
CA VAL A 26 0.09 -12.29 18.89
C VAL A 26 1.06 -11.40 18.11
N GLU A 27 2.27 -11.88 17.92
CA GLU A 27 3.27 -11.23 17.06
C GLU A 27 3.15 -11.77 15.62
N ILE A 28 2.80 -10.90 14.66
CA ILE A 28 2.52 -11.27 13.26
C ILE A 28 3.74 -11.93 12.60
N GLY A 29 4.94 -11.40 12.86
CA GLY A 29 6.21 -11.83 12.26
C GLY A 29 6.88 -13.04 12.90
N ARG A 30 6.29 -13.65 13.94
CA ARG A 30 6.95 -14.64 14.83
C ARG A 30 7.49 -15.91 14.14
N LYS A 31 7.10 -16.16 12.89
CA LYS A 31 7.52 -17.31 12.08
C LYS A 31 8.39 -16.92 10.87
N VAL A 32 8.63 -15.63 10.66
CA VAL A 32 9.51 -15.17 9.56
C VAL A 32 10.93 -15.68 9.86
N PRO A 33 11.61 -16.32 8.90
CA PRO A 33 12.96 -16.84 9.11
C PRO A 33 13.91 -15.76 9.67
N GLY A 34 14.53 -16.04 10.81
CA GLY A 34 15.44 -15.11 11.48
C GLY A 34 14.76 -13.99 12.28
N ALA A 35 13.43 -13.98 12.39
CA ALA A 35 12.73 -13.02 13.24
C ALA A 35 13.11 -13.19 14.71
N LYS A 36 13.37 -12.06 15.38
CA LYS A 36 13.51 -11.99 16.83
C LYS A 36 12.34 -11.20 17.36
N LYS A 37 11.73 -11.68 18.45
CA LYS A 37 10.66 -10.94 19.13
C LYS A 37 11.16 -9.53 19.47
N PRO A 38 10.49 -8.47 18.99
CA PRO A 38 10.94 -7.11 19.26
C PRO A 38 10.82 -6.80 20.75
N VAL A 39 11.80 -6.08 21.30
CA VAL A 39 11.69 -5.49 22.63
C VAL A 39 11.00 -4.15 22.47
N LEU A 40 9.74 -4.09 22.89
CA LEU A 40 8.87 -2.94 22.73
C LEU A 40 8.64 -2.26 24.09
N PRO A 41 8.48 -0.93 24.14
CA PRO A 41 8.04 -0.24 25.35
C PRO A 41 6.72 -0.82 25.87
N THR A 42 6.54 -0.82 27.19
CA THR A 42 5.28 -1.26 27.82
C THR A 42 4.09 -0.49 27.25
N GLY A 43 3.00 -1.21 26.95
CA GLY A 43 1.78 -0.61 26.38
C GLY A 43 1.79 -0.44 24.86
N THR A 44 2.86 -0.90 24.18
CA THR A 44 3.01 -0.77 22.73
C THR A 44 3.01 -2.12 22.02
N ILE A 45 2.61 -2.09 20.75
CA ILE A 45 2.64 -3.24 19.84
C ILE A 45 3.34 -2.86 18.54
N GLU A 46 4.00 -3.81 17.89
CA GLU A 46 4.61 -3.55 16.58
C GLU A 46 3.51 -3.49 15.51
N MET A 47 3.43 -2.37 14.80
CA MET A 47 2.53 -2.23 13.65
C MET A 47 3.32 -1.80 12.42
N THR A 48 3.12 -2.54 11.32
CA THR A 48 3.42 -2.03 9.99
C THR A 48 2.38 -0.97 9.61
N PHE A 49 2.82 0.07 8.91
CA PHE A 49 1.91 1.15 8.52
C PHE A 49 0.85 0.68 7.53
N GLY A 50 1.27 -0.18 6.60
CA GLY A 50 0.41 -0.72 5.55
C GLY A 50 -0.48 -1.86 6.00
N THR A 51 0.12 -3.03 6.29
CA THR A 51 -0.65 -4.26 6.49
C THR A 51 -1.40 -4.36 7.82
N THR A 52 -1.06 -3.53 8.81
CA THR A 52 -1.70 -3.54 10.13
C THR A 52 -2.43 -2.24 10.42
N TRP A 53 -1.75 -1.09 10.37
CA TRP A 53 -2.34 0.17 10.81
C TRP A 53 -3.40 0.71 9.84
N CYS A 54 -3.19 0.68 8.53
CA CYS A 54 -4.19 1.18 7.57
C CYS A 54 -5.56 0.46 7.66
N PRO A 55 -5.64 -0.87 7.72
CA PRO A 55 -6.92 -1.56 7.94
C PRO A 55 -7.62 -1.14 9.25
N LEU A 56 -6.88 -0.92 10.33
CA LEU A 56 -7.44 -0.42 11.59
C LEU A 56 -7.90 1.04 11.46
N ALA A 57 -7.12 1.88 10.78
CA ALA A 57 -7.50 3.25 10.49
C ALA A 57 -8.77 3.31 9.63
N ALA A 58 -8.96 2.38 8.69
CA ALA A 58 -10.20 2.26 7.92
C ALA A 58 -11.41 1.90 8.80
N ALA A 59 -11.24 0.97 9.75
CA ALA A 59 -12.29 0.62 10.71
C ALA A 59 -12.65 1.82 11.60
N TRP A 60 -11.65 2.52 12.14
CA TRP A 60 -11.86 3.73 12.95
C TRP A 60 -12.49 4.87 12.14
N LEU A 61 -12.09 5.05 10.89
CA LEU A 61 -12.64 6.07 9.99
C LEU A 61 -14.12 5.81 9.75
N THR A 62 -14.46 4.56 9.41
CA THR A 62 -15.84 4.17 9.13
C THR A 62 -16.72 4.32 10.39
N GLU A 63 -16.20 3.98 11.56
CA GLU A 63 -16.95 4.18 12.81
C GLU A 63 -17.14 5.66 13.14
N TRP A 64 -16.12 6.49 12.93
CA TRP A 64 -16.24 7.93 13.10
C TRP A 64 -17.30 8.52 12.16
N GLU A 65 -17.27 8.17 10.88
CA GLU A 65 -18.25 8.64 9.89
C GLU A 65 -19.69 8.21 10.24
N ARG A 66 -19.87 6.98 10.73
CA ARG A 66 -21.20 6.44 11.06
C ARG A 66 -21.79 7.00 12.35
N THR A 67 -20.97 7.41 13.31
CA THR A 67 -21.42 7.74 14.67
C THR A 67 -21.14 9.17 15.11
N GLY A 68 -20.17 9.84 14.48
CA GLY A 68 -19.66 11.13 14.93
C GLY A 68 -18.78 11.06 16.19
N ASP A 69 -18.47 9.87 16.73
CA ASP A 69 -17.60 9.71 17.91
C ASP A 69 -16.16 10.18 17.58
N SER A 70 -15.80 11.36 18.08
CA SER A 70 -14.52 12.00 17.77
C SER A 70 -13.31 11.25 18.32
N ARG A 71 -13.49 10.32 19.27
CA ARG A 71 -12.40 9.48 19.78
C ARG A 71 -11.68 8.74 18.65
N TRP A 72 -12.43 8.23 17.68
CA TRP A 72 -11.86 7.48 16.56
C TRP A 72 -11.12 8.40 15.58
N ARG A 73 -11.68 9.59 15.30
CA ARG A 73 -10.97 10.66 14.57
C ARG A 73 -9.65 11.01 15.25
N ASP A 74 -9.69 11.27 16.55
CA ASP A 74 -8.53 11.75 17.30
C ASP A 74 -7.43 10.67 17.36
N ARG A 75 -7.82 9.39 17.46
CA ARG A 75 -6.90 8.25 17.35
C ARG A 75 -6.23 8.18 15.96
N ILE A 76 -7.00 8.36 14.89
CA ILE A 76 -6.44 8.41 13.52
C ILE A 76 -5.46 9.57 13.40
N VAL A 77 -5.86 10.79 13.79
CA VAL A 77 -5.03 11.99 13.73
C VAL A 77 -3.73 11.79 14.52
N ALA A 78 -3.78 11.16 15.70
CA ALA A 78 -2.60 10.84 16.50
C ALA A 78 -1.63 9.89 15.75
N GLY A 79 -2.15 8.89 15.04
CA GLY A 79 -1.38 7.98 14.20
C GLY A 79 -0.75 8.70 13.00
N LEU A 80 -1.54 9.48 12.25
CA LEU A 80 -1.08 10.28 11.11
C LEU A 80 0.05 11.24 11.52
N ASP A 81 -0.19 11.98 12.61
CA ASP A 81 0.73 12.95 13.20
C ASP A 81 2.07 12.30 13.56
N SER A 82 2.02 11.15 14.24
CA SER A 82 3.22 10.44 14.68
C SER A 82 3.99 9.77 13.55
N ILE A 83 3.32 9.20 12.53
CA ILE A 83 3.99 8.72 11.31
C ILE A 83 4.74 9.89 10.65
N GLY A 84 4.09 11.04 10.47
CA GLY A 84 4.70 12.21 9.83
C GLY A 84 5.84 12.84 10.64
N ARG A 85 6.04 12.46 11.91
CA ARG A 85 7.19 12.89 12.73
C ARG A 85 8.40 11.95 12.64
N LEU A 86 8.23 10.74 12.11
CA LEU A 86 9.37 9.82 11.94
C LEU A 86 10.37 10.41 10.94
N PRO A 87 11.70 10.22 11.13
CA PRO A 87 12.72 10.77 10.25
C PRO A 87 12.56 10.40 8.77
N HIS A 88 11.97 9.23 8.49
CA HIS A 88 11.67 8.78 7.14
C HIS A 88 10.17 8.59 6.87
N GLY A 89 9.30 9.12 7.75
CA GLY A 89 7.85 9.07 7.59
C GLY A 89 7.32 7.66 7.27
N TRP A 90 6.47 7.56 6.25
CA TRP A 90 5.95 6.29 5.74
C TRP A 90 7.05 5.33 5.27
N MET A 91 8.22 5.85 4.86
CA MET A 91 9.34 5.03 4.42
C MET A 91 10.02 4.27 5.57
N THR A 92 9.72 4.60 6.83
CA THR A 92 10.15 3.78 7.98
C THR A 92 9.47 2.39 7.97
N GLY A 93 8.28 2.27 7.35
CA GLY A 93 7.57 1.01 7.12
C GLY A 93 6.83 0.40 8.32
N SER A 94 7.38 0.52 9.52
CA SER A 94 6.76 0.08 10.78
C SER A 94 7.36 0.78 12.00
N ALA A 95 6.59 0.87 13.08
CA ALA A 95 7.07 1.36 14.37
C ALA A 95 6.21 0.80 15.51
N PRO A 96 6.72 0.83 16.76
CA PRO A 96 5.89 0.55 17.93
C PRO A 96 4.74 1.55 18.01
N PHE A 97 3.52 1.05 18.22
CA PHE A 97 2.30 1.82 18.34
C PHE A 97 1.80 1.73 19.78
N ASP A 98 1.68 2.89 20.44
CA ASP A 98 1.15 3.01 21.79
C ASP A 98 -0.38 2.93 21.78
N LEU A 99 -0.92 1.88 22.40
CA LEU A 99 -2.35 1.57 22.34
C LEU A 99 -3.21 2.65 23.02
N ALA A 100 -2.68 3.29 24.07
CA ALA A 100 -3.40 4.28 24.86
C ALA A 100 -3.54 5.61 24.10
N SER A 101 -2.45 6.13 23.55
CA SER A 101 -2.43 7.43 22.85
C SER A 101 -2.76 7.35 21.37
N GLY A 102 -2.68 6.16 20.75
CA GLY A 102 -2.85 5.99 19.31
C GLY A 102 -1.67 6.52 18.50
N ARG A 103 -0.47 6.59 19.11
CA ARG A 103 0.72 7.21 18.50
C ARG A 103 1.80 6.18 18.24
N PHE A 104 2.52 6.36 17.14
CA PHE A 104 3.78 5.66 16.90
C PHE A 104 4.92 6.28 17.70
N ILE A 105 5.82 5.43 18.17
CA ILE A 105 7.03 5.80 18.90
C ILE A 105 8.23 5.71 17.96
N ASP A 106 8.97 6.80 17.84
CA ASP A 106 10.21 6.81 17.08
C ASP A 106 11.30 5.98 17.78
N GLN A 107 11.87 5.03 17.06
CA GLN A 107 13.02 4.24 17.50
C GLN A 107 14.26 4.50 16.62
N ASN A 108 14.27 5.64 15.92
CA ASN A 108 15.31 6.04 14.97
C ASN A 108 15.61 4.95 13.93
N ARG A 109 14.53 4.32 13.42
CA ARG A 109 14.63 3.24 12.43
C ARG A 109 14.87 3.86 11.05
N GLY A 110 15.84 3.30 10.33
CA GLY A 110 16.07 3.65 8.92
C GLY A 110 14.93 3.22 7.98
N ILE A 111 15.10 3.48 6.69
CA ILE A 111 14.12 3.12 5.65
C ILE A 111 13.99 1.59 5.54
N ARG A 112 12.75 1.08 5.62
CA ARG A 112 12.42 -0.36 5.53
C ARG A 112 11.13 -0.55 4.76
N LEU A 113 11.22 -0.62 3.44
CA LEU A 113 10.03 -0.76 2.61
C LEU A 113 9.70 -2.23 2.39
N SER A 114 8.40 -2.53 2.36
CA SER A 114 7.83 -3.84 2.01
C SER A 114 6.86 -3.67 0.85
N HIS A 115 6.84 -4.63 -0.07
CA HIS A 115 5.88 -4.68 -1.19
C HIS A 115 4.45 -4.95 -0.72
N LEU A 116 4.27 -5.48 0.48
CA LEU A 116 2.93 -5.71 1.03
C LEU A 116 2.31 -4.45 1.64
N ASN A 117 3.08 -3.40 1.94
CA ASN A 117 2.54 -2.26 2.69
C ASN A 117 1.47 -1.46 1.93
N ALA A 118 1.58 -1.32 0.60
CA ALA A 118 0.63 -0.49 -0.13
C ALA A 118 -0.60 -1.25 -0.65
N VAL A 119 -0.55 -2.59 -0.70
CA VAL A 119 -1.47 -3.41 -1.54
C VAL A 119 -2.71 -3.94 -0.80
N PHE A 120 -2.90 -3.60 0.47
CA PHE A 120 -4.06 -3.99 1.29
C PHE A 120 -4.90 -2.79 1.78
N GLY A 121 -5.20 -1.85 0.88
CA GLY A 121 -6.07 -0.70 1.17
C GLY A 121 -5.33 0.58 1.61
N ALA A 122 -4.01 0.55 1.74
CA ALA A 122 -3.26 1.70 2.27
C ALA A 122 -3.30 2.93 1.35
N VAL A 123 -3.38 2.75 0.03
CA VAL A 123 -3.49 3.87 -0.92
C VAL A 123 -4.85 4.53 -0.80
N GLU A 124 -5.90 3.72 -0.78
CA GLU A 124 -7.29 4.13 -0.66
C GLU A 124 -7.48 4.90 0.65
N VAL A 125 -7.15 4.27 1.78
CA VAL A 125 -7.27 4.87 3.12
C VAL A 125 -6.42 6.13 3.23
N SER A 126 -5.17 6.13 2.76
CA SER A 126 -4.33 7.34 2.85
C SER A 126 -4.86 8.50 2.00
N SER A 127 -5.38 8.22 0.81
CA SER A 127 -5.97 9.26 -0.05
C SER A 127 -7.22 9.88 0.58
N GLU A 128 -8.09 9.08 1.20
CA GLU A 128 -9.25 9.58 1.94
C GLU A 128 -8.83 10.39 3.15
N LEU A 129 -7.89 9.88 3.96
CA LEU A 129 -7.43 10.57 5.17
C LEU A 129 -6.74 11.89 4.86
N VAL A 130 -5.91 11.96 3.81
CA VAL A 130 -5.25 13.21 3.38
C VAL A 130 -6.26 14.25 2.91
N ARG A 131 -7.36 13.84 2.29
CA ARG A 131 -8.43 14.74 1.84
C ARG A 131 -9.32 15.20 3.00
N LEU A 132 -9.56 14.32 3.98
CA LEU A 132 -10.52 14.55 5.06
C LEU A 132 -9.90 15.28 6.27
N LEU A 133 -8.62 15.04 6.55
CA LEU A 133 -7.94 15.51 7.76
C LEU A 133 -6.72 16.37 7.43
N ASP A 134 -6.65 17.55 8.05
CA ASP A 134 -5.50 18.46 7.90
C ASP A 134 -4.33 18.02 8.79
N VAL A 135 -3.52 17.08 8.30
CA VAL A 135 -2.27 16.64 8.93
C VAL A 135 -1.11 16.80 7.94
N PRO A 136 -0.55 18.02 7.75
CA PRO A 136 0.36 18.32 6.65
C PRO A 136 1.61 17.44 6.59
N ARG A 137 2.19 17.11 7.75
CA ARG A 137 3.37 16.22 7.84
C ARG A 137 3.08 14.80 7.39
N TYR A 138 1.86 14.30 7.61
CA TYR A 138 1.46 13.00 7.10
C TYR A 138 1.33 13.05 5.58
N ARG A 139 0.69 14.10 5.05
CA ARG A 139 0.60 14.33 3.60
C ARG A 139 1.97 14.30 2.95
N THR A 140 2.95 15.03 3.48
CA THR A 140 4.33 15.00 2.99
C THR A 140 4.92 13.59 3.05
N ALA A 141 4.84 12.92 4.20
CA ALA A 141 5.37 11.57 4.37
C ALA A 141 4.75 10.55 3.40
N TRP A 142 3.44 10.64 3.16
CA TRP A 142 2.72 9.78 2.22
C TRP A 142 3.14 10.05 0.77
N LEU A 143 3.24 11.31 0.36
CA LEU A 143 3.69 11.68 -0.99
C LEU A 143 5.15 11.28 -1.25
N ASP A 144 6.01 11.37 -0.23
CA ASP A 144 7.39 10.87 -0.33
C ASP A 144 7.42 9.36 -0.56
N TYR A 145 6.66 8.58 0.23
CA TYR A 145 6.56 7.14 0.00
C TYR A 145 6.04 6.82 -1.41
N CYS A 146 5.02 7.53 -1.87
CA CYS A 146 4.45 7.37 -3.22
C CYS A 146 5.48 7.65 -4.32
N ARG A 147 6.27 8.72 -4.17
CA ARG A 147 7.31 9.11 -5.14
C ARG A 147 8.45 8.11 -5.21
N TRP A 148 8.89 7.61 -4.05
CA TRP A 148 10.15 6.90 -3.92
C TRP A 148 10.03 5.38 -3.90
N TYR A 149 8.83 4.80 -3.74
CA TYR A 149 8.69 3.33 -3.73
C TYR A 149 9.19 2.69 -5.03
N ASN A 150 8.73 3.20 -6.19
CA ASN A 150 9.07 2.70 -7.52
C ASN A 150 10.17 3.50 -8.23
N ALA A 151 10.78 4.48 -7.54
CA ALA A 151 11.81 5.33 -8.13
C ALA A 151 13.00 4.50 -8.64
N PRO A 152 13.66 4.93 -9.73
CA PRO A 152 14.88 4.31 -10.21
C PRO A 152 15.91 4.18 -9.09
N GLN A 153 16.63 3.06 -9.06
CA GLN A 153 17.61 2.79 -8.01
C GLN A 153 18.68 3.89 -7.90
N ALA A 154 19.15 4.42 -9.03
CA ALA A 154 20.13 5.50 -9.05
C ALA A 154 19.61 6.75 -8.33
N ASP A 155 18.37 7.16 -8.62
CA ASP A 155 17.75 8.33 -8.01
C ASP A 155 17.52 8.13 -6.50
N TYR A 156 17.06 6.94 -6.11
CA TYR A 156 16.90 6.60 -4.71
C TYR A 156 18.23 6.66 -3.96
N LEU A 157 19.29 6.04 -4.50
CA LEU A 157 20.61 6.01 -3.87
C LEU A 157 21.24 7.41 -3.80
N ALA A 158 21.04 8.24 -4.81
CA ALA A 158 21.46 9.63 -4.79
C ALA A 158 20.77 10.43 -3.67
N LYS A 159 19.50 10.12 -3.38
CA LYS A 159 18.71 10.81 -2.35
C LYS A 159 18.96 10.29 -0.93
N PHE A 160 19.01 8.98 -0.74
CA PHE A 160 18.98 8.33 0.58
C PHE A 160 20.24 7.52 0.91
N GLY A 161 21.13 7.29 -0.05
CA GLY A 161 22.24 6.38 0.10
C GLY A 161 21.82 4.91 0.18
N ALA A 162 22.78 4.05 0.53
CA ALA A 162 22.55 2.63 0.74
C ALA A 162 21.89 2.36 2.11
N PRO A 163 21.12 1.25 2.26
CA PRO A 163 20.84 0.23 1.25
C PRO A 163 19.61 0.56 0.38
N PHE A 164 19.64 0.10 -0.87
CA PHE A 164 18.44 -0.04 -1.71
C PHE A 164 17.80 -1.40 -1.44
N GLY A 165 16.78 -1.43 -0.58
CA GLY A 165 16.07 -2.67 -0.21
C GLY A 165 15.25 -3.28 -1.37
N PRO A 166 14.82 -4.55 -1.23
CA PRO A 166 14.06 -5.25 -2.27
C PRO A 166 12.71 -4.56 -2.56
N ARG A 167 12.32 -4.61 -3.83
CA ARG A 167 11.03 -4.13 -4.36
C ARG A 167 10.35 -5.26 -5.10
N ASN A 168 9.02 -5.26 -5.09
CA ASN A 168 8.22 -6.17 -5.89
C ASN A 168 6.89 -5.50 -6.26
N LEU A 169 6.08 -6.13 -7.10
CA LEU A 169 4.76 -5.65 -7.48
C LEU A 169 4.81 -4.25 -8.13
N ARG A 170 5.79 -4.02 -9.03
CA ARG A 170 6.02 -2.70 -9.63
C ARG A 170 4.77 -2.20 -10.36
N GLU A 171 4.09 -3.08 -11.09
CA GLU A 171 2.79 -2.78 -11.74
C GLU A 171 1.74 -2.30 -10.74
N ALA A 172 1.53 -3.04 -9.65
CA ALA A 172 0.55 -2.69 -8.62
C ALA A 172 0.85 -1.32 -7.97
N HIS A 173 2.13 -1.03 -7.76
CA HIS A 173 2.59 0.21 -7.14
C HIS A 173 2.64 1.40 -8.12
N SER A 174 2.32 1.21 -9.41
CA SER A 174 2.14 2.31 -10.37
C SER A 174 1.13 3.35 -9.87
N ARG A 175 0.08 2.91 -9.17
CA ARG A 175 -0.94 3.77 -8.57
C ARG A 175 -0.41 4.68 -7.46
N LEU A 176 0.69 4.31 -6.79
CA LEU A 176 1.41 5.22 -5.89
C LEU A 176 2.06 6.35 -6.68
N THR A 177 2.81 6.01 -7.73
CA THR A 177 3.44 7.00 -8.61
C THR A 177 2.37 7.91 -9.25
N ALA A 178 1.26 7.33 -9.71
CA ALA A 178 0.14 8.09 -10.29
C ALA A 178 -0.49 9.05 -9.28
N TYR A 179 -0.67 8.63 -8.02
CA TYR A 179 -1.20 9.48 -6.96
C TYR A 179 -0.32 10.70 -6.73
N VAL A 180 0.99 10.52 -6.52
CA VAL A 180 1.88 11.68 -6.33
C VAL A 180 2.00 12.53 -7.59
N ALA A 181 1.96 11.94 -8.79
CA ALA A 181 1.95 12.66 -10.06
C ALA A 181 0.74 13.60 -10.14
N HIS A 182 -0.45 13.10 -9.82
CA HIS A 182 -1.69 13.88 -9.77
C HIS A 182 -1.60 15.00 -8.72
N GLU A 183 -1.20 14.66 -7.49
CA GLU A 183 -1.11 15.61 -6.38
C GLU A 183 -0.11 16.75 -6.61
N THR A 184 0.92 16.51 -7.43
CA THR A 184 1.98 17.49 -7.72
C THR A 184 1.92 18.04 -9.15
N GLN A 185 0.93 17.62 -9.95
CA GLN A 185 0.80 17.95 -11.38
C GLN A 185 2.11 17.66 -12.17
N ASP A 186 2.80 16.58 -11.81
CA ASP A 186 4.11 16.19 -12.34
C ASP A 186 3.92 15.23 -13.53
N MET A 187 3.97 15.79 -14.74
CA MET A 187 3.75 15.04 -15.99
C MET A 187 4.84 13.98 -16.25
N THR A 188 6.04 14.17 -15.72
CA THR A 188 7.13 13.18 -15.83
C THR A 188 6.82 11.97 -14.96
N LEU A 189 6.34 12.19 -13.73
CA LEU A 189 5.87 11.09 -12.88
C LEU A 189 4.62 10.42 -13.45
N ALA A 190 3.72 11.17 -14.08
CA ALA A 190 2.54 10.59 -14.74
C ALA A 190 2.95 9.63 -15.87
N ALA A 191 3.90 10.05 -16.72
CA ALA A 191 4.46 9.18 -17.76
C ALA A 191 5.17 7.95 -17.17
N ARG A 192 5.91 8.12 -16.06
CA ARG A 192 6.56 7.01 -15.35
C ARG A 192 5.54 6.01 -14.80
N ALA A 193 4.47 6.49 -14.17
CA ALA A 193 3.39 5.65 -13.66
C ALA A 193 2.69 4.86 -14.77
N ALA A 194 2.40 5.49 -15.92
CA ALA A 194 1.84 4.81 -17.08
C ALA A 194 2.77 3.68 -17.58
N GLY A 195 4.08 3.96 -17.67
CA GLY A 195 5.08 2.94 -18.02
C GLY A 195 5.19 1.82 -16.97
N GLU A 196 5.13 2.14 -15.67
CA GLU A 196 5.10 1.16 -14.58
C GLU A 196 3.88 0.23 -14.70
N PHE A 197 2.69 0.79 -14.92
CA PHE A 197 1.45 0.03 -15.07
C PHE A 197 1.47 -0.87 -16.30
N LEU A 198 1.89 -0.37 -17.46
CA LEU A 198 1.86 -1.14 -18.71
C LEU A 198 3.02 -2.14 -18.85
N SER A 199 4.02 -2.08 -17.97
CA SER A 199 5.19 -2.97 -18.04
C SER A 199 4.90 -4.44 -17.69
N GLY A 200 3.87 -4.71 -16.90
CA GLY A 200 3.63 -6.05 -16.32
C GLY A 200 4.71 -6.51 -15.34
N ASP A 201 5.66 -5.66 -14.94
CA ASP A 201 6.77 -6.04 -14.06
C ASP A 201 6.26 -6.43 -12.67
N ALA A 202 6.49 -7.70 -12.31
CA ALA A 202 5.91 -8.36 -11.15
C ALA A 202 4.39 -8.16 -11.04
N GLY A 203 3.68 -8.23 -12.17
CA GLY A 203 2.24 -8.04 -12.28
C GLY A 203 1.60 -8.96 -13.33
N LEU A 204 0.37 -8.64 -13.72
CA LEU A 204 -0.39 -9.37 -14.75
C LEU A 204 -0.03 -8.92 -16.17
N GLY A 205 0.28 -7.64 -16.33
CA GLY A 205 0.50 -6.98 -17.61
C GLY A 205 -0.78 -6.73 -18.41
N THR A 206 -0.62 -6.00 -19.51
CA THR A 206 -1.71 -5.71 -20.46
C THR A 206 -1.41 -6.34 -21.81
N TRP A 207 -2.41 -7.01 -22.40
CA TRP A 207 -2.23 -7.80 -23.62
C TRP A 207 -2.98 -7.16 -24.79
N PRO A 208 -2.38 -7.06 -25.99
CA PRO A 208 -3.05 -6.53 -27.18
C PRO A 208 -4.05 -7.54 -27.79
N THR A 209 -3.93 -8.81 -27.42
CA THR A 209 -4.79 -9.91 -27.86
C THR A 209 -5.22 -10.73 -26.64
N ASP A 210 -6.35 -11.42 -26.75
CA ASP A 210 -6.86 -12.27 -25.66
C ASP A 210 -5.83 -13.39 -25.32
N PRO A 211 -5.27 -13.40 -24.10
CA PRO A 211 -4.27 -14.39 -23.70
C PRO A 211 -4.89 -15.72 -23.24
N ARG A 212 -6.23 -15.80 -23.19
CA ARG A 212 -6.94 -17.01 -22.79
C ARG A 212 -6.90 -18.06 -23.87
N HIS A 213 -6.86 -19.32 -23.45
CA HIS A 213 -7.10 -20.46 -24.31
C HIS A 213 -8.10 -21.43 -23.67
N THR A 214 -8.58 -22.39 -24.44
CA THR A 214 -9.58 -23.36 -23.99
C THR A 214 -8.99 -24.75 -23.98
N GLU A 215 -9.06 -25.43 -22.84
CA GLU A 215 -8.69 -26.83 -22.66
C GLU A 215 -9.97 -27.61 -22.31
N GLY A 216 -10.47 -28.40 -23.26
CA GLY A 216 -11.76 -29.07 -23.14
C GLY A 216 -12.93 -28.09 -22.96
N HIS A 217 -13.52 -28.06 -21.76
CA HIS A 217 -14.64 -27.18 -21.38
C HIS A 217 -14.22 -26.05 -20.42
N VAL A 218 -12.91 -25.87 -20.21
CA VAL A 218 -12.35 -24.88 -19.31
C VAL A 218 -11.65 -23.80 -20.14
N THR A 219 -11.96 -22.54 -19.87
CA THR A 219 -11.18 -21.39 -20.37
C THR A 219 -10.14 -21.02 -19.32
N GLU A 220 -8.87 -21.09 -19.69
CA GLU A 220 -7.76 -20.75 -18.81
C GLU A 220 -6.93 -19.59 -19.36
N TRP A 221 -6.34 -18.82 -18.46
CA TRP A 221 -5.30 -17.84 -18.77
C TRP A 221 -4.04 -18.23 -18.00
N PRO A 222 -3.09 -18.93 -18.62
CA PRO A 222 -1.82 -19.25 -17.98
C PRO A 222 -1.12 -17.95 -17.54
N GLY A 223 -0.91 -17.80 -16.24
CA GLY A 223 -0.30 -16.62 -15.63
C GLY A 223 -1.27 -15.65 -14.95
N VAL A 224 -2.58 -15.85 -15.09
CA VAL A 224 -3.54 -15.13 -14.24
C VAL A 224 -3.53 -15.71 -12.83
N SER A 225 -3.62 -14.84 -11.83
CA SER A 225 -3.89 -15.22 -10.45
C SER A 225 -4.86 -14.20 -9.84
N THR A 226 -5.48 -14.56 -8.71
CA THR A 226 -6.35 -13.62 -7.99
C THR A 226 -5.57 -12.40 -7.52
N ASN A 227 -4.32 -12.59 -7.05
CA ASN A 227 -3.45 -11.48 -6.64
C ASN A 227 -3.15 -10.54 -7.81
N ALA A 228 -2.71 -11.10 -8.94
CA ALA A 228 -2.37 -10.33 -10.13
C ALA A 228 -3.60 -9.59 -10.68
N SER A 229 -4.75 -10.27 -10.78
CA SER A 229 -6.00 -9.67 -11.27
C SER A 229 -6.50 -8.54 -10.38
N ALA A 230 -6.46 -8.72 -9.05
CA ALA A 230 -6.91 -7.72 -8.10
C ALA A 230 -6.05 -6.46 -8.14
N GLN A 231 -4.72 -6.62 -8.12
CA GLN A 231 -3.81 -5.48 -8.14
C GLN A 231 -3.79 -4.78 -9.50
N TRP A 232 -3.86 -5.54 -10.61
CA TRP A 232 -4.00 -4.98 -11.94
C TRP A 232 -5.29 -4.15 -12.06
N GLY A 233 -6.42 -4.68 -11.60
CA GLY A 233 -7.70 -3.98 -11.62
C GLY A 233 -7.69 -2.67 -10.82
N LEU A 234 -7.13 -2.69 -9.61
CA LEU A 234 -6.96 -1.49 -8.79
C LEU A 234 -6.03 -0.47 -9.45
N ALA A 235 -4.90 -0.91 -10.00
CA ALA A 235 -3.96 -0.04 -10.70
C ALA A 235 -4.61 0.57 -11.96
N ALA A 236 -5.35 -0.21 -12.75
CA ALA A 236 -6.04 0.27 -13.94
C ALA A 236 -7.05 1.38 -13.58
N ILE A 237 -7.94 1.13 -12.61
CA ILE A 237 -8.95 2.10 -12.17
C ILE A 237 -8.28 3.39 -11.66
N GLN A 238 -7.26 3.26 -10.81
CA GLN A 238 -6.61 4.42 -10.18
C GLN A 238 -5.76 5.22 -11.18
N CYS A 239 -5.01 4.55 -12.05
CA CYS A 239 -4.23 5.23 -13.09
C CYS A 239 -5.15 5.94 -14.09
N LEU A 240 -6.27 5.33 -14.50
CA LEU A 240 -7.27 5.99 -15.35
C LEU A 240 -7.86 7.24 -14.71
N ALA A 241 -8.11 7.20 -13.39
CA ALA A 241 -8.64 8.35 -12.67
C ALA A 241 -7.61 9.47 -12.48
N LEU A 242 -6.34 9.13 -12.25
CA LEU A 242 -5.31 10.07 -11.80
C LEU A 242 -4.45 10.63 -12.93
N ILE A 243 -4.18 9.84 -13.97
CA ILE A 243 -3.23 10.16 -15.05
C ILE A 243 -3.74 9.76 -16.46
N PRO A 244 -5.03 10.03 -16.82
CA PRO A 244 -5.62 9.54 -18.07
C PRO A 244 -4.82 9.93 -19.32
N GLU A 245 -4.37 11.18 -19.40
CA GLU A 245 -3.60 11.66 -20.55
C GLU A 245 -2.25 10.94 -20.74
N ALA A 246 -1.61 10.51 -19.65
CA ALA A 246 -0.36 9.77 -19.73
C ALA A 246 -0.59 8.35 -20.26
N LEU A 247 -1.73 7.74 -19.91
CA LEU A 247 -2.13 6.44 -20.43
C LEU A 247 -2.47 6.52 -21.93
N ASP A 248 -3.18 7.55 -22.38
CA ASP A 248 -3.53 7.74 -23.80
C ASP A 248 -2.30 7.86 -24.71
N ARG A 249 -1.19 8.39 -24.17
CA ARG A 249 0.08 8.53 -24.89
C ARG A 249 0.98 7.29 -24.78
N ALA A 250 0.69 6.39 -23.87
CA ALA A 250 1.53 5.22 -23.63
C ALA A 250 1.19 4.09 -24.61
N THR A 251 2.17 3.22 -24.86
CA THR A 251 1.98 2.05 -25.73
C THR A 251 1.93 0.80 -24.87
N ILE A 252 0.92 -0.05 -25.09
CA ILE A 252 0.85 -1.37 -24.47
C ILE A 252 2.01 -2.21 -25.00
N GLN A 253 2.93 -2.57 -24.12
CA GLN A 253 3.94 -3.57 -24.42
C GLN A 253 3.40 -4.92 -23.96
N SER A 254 3.32 -5.89 -24.87
CA SER A 254 3.00 -7.26 -24.44
C SER A 254 4.05 -7.70 -23.43
N PRO A 255 3.66 -8.22 -22.25
CA PRO A 255 4.63 -8.84 -21.36
C PRO A 255 5.38 -9.92 -22.15
N ALA A 256 6.71 -9.99 -21.98
CA ALA A 256 7.45 -11.14 -22.49
C ALA A 256 6.75 -12.40 -21.98
N ALA A 257 6.51 -13.38 -22.86
CA ALA A 257 5.77 -14.58 -22.53
C ALA A 257 6.27 -15.13 -21.18
N LEU A 258 5.33 -15.44 -20.28
CA LEU A 258 5.53 -15.85 -18.87
C LEU A 258 6.42 -17.11 -18.66
N GLY A 259 7.09 -17.59 -19.72
CA GLY A 259 8.06 -18.69 -19.72
C GLY A 259 9.49 -18.28 -19.40
N GLU A 260 9.89 -17.01 -19.54
CA GLU A 260 11.16 -16.53 -18.96
C GLU A 260 10.93 -16.10 -17.51
N ARG A 261 10.60 -17.06 -16.63
CA ARG A 261 10.83 -16.86 -15.21
C ARG A 261 12.31 -16.48 -15.08
N ARG A 262 12.60 -15.24 -14.64
CA ARG A 262 13.95 -14.90 -14.18
C ARG A 262 14.34 -16.00 -13.20
N VAL A 263 15.39 -16.75 -13.53
CA VAL A 263 15.91 -17.85 -12.72
C VAL A 263 16.16 -17.29 -11.32
N GLY A 264 15.23 -17.52 -10.38
CA GLY A 264 15.27 -16.92 -9.04
C GLY A 264 13.92 -16.59 -8.37
N ASP A 265 12.83 -16.41 -9.12
CA ASP A 265 11.53 -15.96 -8.57
C ASP A 265 10.53 -17.08 -8.24
N VAL A 266 11.01 -18.29 -7.97
CA VAL A 266 10.13 -19.37 -7.46
C VAL A 266 9.72 -19.03 -6.02
N GLY A 267 8.46 -18.65 -5.81
CA GLY A 267 7.87 -18.51 -4.48
C GLY A 267 7.91 -17.11 -3.86
N ARG A 268 7.91 -16.05 -4.67
CA ARG A 268 7.70 -14.66 -4.21
C ARG A 268 6.37 -14.10 -4.70
N ASP A 269 5.30 -14.83 -4.39
CA ASP A 269 3.95 -14.26 -4.33
C ASP A 269 3.68 -13.71 -2.93
#